data_AF-A0A1U7U7Y7-F1
#
_entry.id   AF-A0A1U7U7Y7-F1
#
_cell.length_a   1.000
_cell.length_b   1.000
_cell.length_c   1.000
_cell.angle_alpha   90.00
_cell.angle_beta   90.00
_cell.angle_gamma   90.00
#
_symmetry.space_group_name_H-M   'P 1'
#
loop_
_entity.id
_entity.type
_entity.pdbx_description
1 polymer ?
#
loop_
_entity_poly.entity_id
_entity_poly.type
_entity_poly.pdbx_seq_one_letter_code
_entity_poly.pdbx_strand_id
1 'polypeptide(L)'
;MPARRTVFVERLFPAGCRFWAVNMVDVLELPRSRINASMLAQFIDKPVCFVGRLEKIHPTGKIFILSDGEGKTGTIELMEPLEEEISGIVEVIGKVTPKATIMCTSYIQFKEDNHPFDLGLYNEAVKITHEFPQFYPVGIVQHD
;
A
#
# COMPACT_ATOMS: atom_id res chain seq x y z
N MET A 1 12.51 0.76 32.16
CA MET A 1 11.57 1.37 31.19
C MET A 1 12.10 2.75 30.82
N PRO A 2 12.54 2.99 29.57
CA PRO A 2 12.89 4.35 29.14
C PRO A 2 11.87 4.91 28.15
N ALA A 3 11.59 6.20 28.33
CA ALA A 3 10.69 7.03 27.57
C ALA A 3 11.15 7.21 26.11
N ARG A 4 10.20 7.12 25.16
CA ARG A 4 10.41 7.33 23.73
C ARG A 4 10.56 8.82 23.43
N ARG A 5 11.67 9.19 22.80
CA ARG A 5 11.91 10.52 22.23
C ARG A 5 11.28 10.58 20.83
N THR A 6 10.36 11.51 20.65
CA THR A 6 9.82 11.91 19.35
C THR A 6 10.92 12.65 18.58
N VAL A 7 11.30 12.17 17.40
CA VAL A 7 12.15 12.92 16.45
C VAL A 7 11.27 13.38 15.32
N PHE A 8 11.16 14.70 15.18
CA PHE A 8 10.42 15.39 14.12
C PHE A 8 11.30 15.41 12.87
N VAL A 9 10.89 14.77 11.77
CA VAL A 9 11.57 14.86 10.48
C VAL A 9 10.70 15.71 9.54
N GLU A 10 10.78 17.02 9.71
CA GLU A 10 10.43 17.97 8.66
C GLU A 10 11.59 18.04 7.68
N ARG A 11 11.44 17.40 6.51
CA ARG A 11 12.07 17.76 5.22
C ARG A 11 12.01 16.54 4.29
N LEU A 12 10.95 16.41 3.47
CA LEU A 12 11.05 16.12 2.02
C LEU A 12 9.69 15.83 1.33
N PHE A 13 8.58 16.52 1.61
CA PHE A 13 7.34 16.22 0.86
C PHE A 13 6.57 17.47 0.40
N PRO A 14 6.01 17.47 -0.83
CA PRO A 14 5.27 18.59 -1.38
C PRO A 14 3.99 18.86 -0.58
N ALA A 15 3.58 20.12 -0.53
CA ALA A 15 2.43 20.58 0.23
C ALA A 15 1.13 19.85 -0.18
N GLY A 16 0.50 19.14 0.77
CA GLY A 16 -0.83 18.55 0.60
C GLY A 16 -0.98 17.08 1.01
N CYS A 17 0.12 16.33 1.21
CA CYS A 17 0.06 14.97 1.75
C CYS A 17 0.20 14.98 3.28
N ARG A 18 -0.86 14.57 4.00
CA ARG A 18 -0.75 14.28 5.43
C ARG A 18 -0.29 12.83 5.60
N PHE A 19 0.95 12.64 6.01
CA PHE A 19 1.49 11.33 6.38
C PHE A 19 1.19 11.05 7.85
N TRP A 20 0.49 9.94 8.12
CA TRP A 20 0.35 9.39 9.47
C TRP A 20 1.56 8.49 9.76
N ALA A 21 2.40 8.90 10.72
CA ALA A 21 3.60 8.17 11.10
C ALA A 21 3.48 7.67 12.54
N VAL A 22 3.24 6.36 12.72
CA VAL A 22 3.31 5.73 14.05
C VAL A 22 4.27 4.54 14.00
N ASN A 23 5.51 4.74 14.50
CA ASN A 23 6.61 3.74 14.61
C ASN A 23 6.95 2.94 13.33
N MET A 24 6.60 3.50 12.17
CA MET A 24 6.45 2.80 10.88
C MET A 24 7.55 3.12 9.88
N VAL A 25 8.70 3.56 10.38
CA VAL A 25 9.82 4.00 9.56
C VAL A 25 10.38 2.83 8.74
N ASP A 26 10.29 1.59 9.26
CA ASP A 26 10.82 0.40 8.59
C ASP A 26 10.10 0.04 7.28
N VAL A 27 8.75 0.08 7.21
CA VAL A 27 8.03 -0.36 5.99
C VAL A 27 8.21 0.64 4.84
N LEU A 28 8.38 1.92 5.16
CA LEU A 28 8.61 2.99 4.18
C LEU A 28 10.06 3.04 3.69
N GLU A 29 11.01 2.54 4.48
CA GLU A 29 12.42 2.42 4.08
C GLU A 29 12.74 1.09 3.38
N LEU A 30 11.91 0.06 3.59
CA LEU A 30 12.10 -1.23 2.94
C LEU A 30 11.58 -1.25 1.48
N PRO A 31 12.21 -2.06 0.61
CA PRO A 31 11.68 -2.34 -0.72
C PRO A 31 10.27 -2.95 -0.64
N ARG A 32 9.33 -2.39 -1.40
CA ARG A 32 7.92 -2.82 -1.43
C ARG A 32 7.60 -3.47 -2.76
N SER A 33 7.21 -4.73 -2.73
CA SER A 33 6.72 -5.40 -3.93
C SER A 33 5.33 -4.88 -4.28
N ARG A 34 5.13 -4.45 -5.53
CA ARG A 34 3.79 -4.18 -6.07
C ARG A 34 3.10 -5.52 -6.31
N ILE A 35 1.90 -5.72 -5.77
CA ILE A 35 1.19 -7.00 -5.86
C ILE A 35 -0.29 -6.80 -6.22
N ASN A 36 -0.91 -7.87 -6.70
CA ASN A 36 -2.37 -7.97 -6.85
C ASN A 36 -2.99 -8.83 -5.74
N ALA A 37 -4.31 -8.99 -5.73
CA ALA A 37 -5.00 -9.69 -4.64
C ALA A 37 -4.67 -11.18 -4.63
N SER A 38 -4.43 -11.79 -5.80
CA SER A 38 -4.06 -13.20 -5.89
C SER A 38 -2.68 -13.53 -5.31
N MET A 39 -1.80 -12.53 -5.22
CA MET A 39 -0.45 -12.68 -4.67
C MET A 39 -0.40 -12.51 -3.15
N LEU A 40 -1.45 -12.04 -2.47
CA LEU A 40 -1.43 -11.75 -1.02
C LEU A 40 -0.92 -12.94 -0.18
N ALA A 41 -1.37 -14.15 -0.49
CA ALA A 41 -0.95 -15.36 0.23
C ALA A 41 0.55 -15.71 0.08
N GLN A 42 1.22 -15.21 -0.96
CA GLN A 42 2.65 -15.43 -1.21
C GLN A 42 3.54 -14.37 -0.53
N PHE A 43 2.93 -13.24 -0.14
CA PHE A 43 3.61 -12.09 0.45
C PHE A 43 3.32 -11.92 1.94
N ILE A 44 2.84 -12.97 2.62
CA ILE A 44 2.61 -12.98 4.07
C ILE A 44 3.88 -12.52 4.80
N ASP A 45 3.69 -11.60 5.75
CA ASP A 45 4.73 -10.98 6.54
C ASP A 45 5.77 -10.15 5.74
N LYS A 46 5.46 -9.79 4.48
CA LYS A 46 6.31 -8.91 3.65
C LYS A 46 5.71 -7.52 3.47
N PRO A 47 6.54 -6.47 3.31
CA PRO A 47 6.09 -5.14 2.92
C PRO A 47 5.66 -5.14 1.45
N VAL A 48 4.48 -4.57 1.19
CA VAL A 48 3.84 -4.58 -0.13
C VAL A 48 3.24 -3.23 -0.48
N CYS A 49 3.06 -3.02 -1.79
CA CYS A 49 2.28 -1.94 -2.36
C CYS A 49 1.11 -2.54 -3.14
N PHE A 50 -0.12 -2.19 -2.75
CA PHE A 50 -1.35 -2.67 -3.34
C PHE A 50 -2.14 -1.49 -3.90
N VAL A 51 -2.46 -1.51 -5.18
CA VAL A 51 -3.30 -0.48 -5.81
C VAL A 51 -4.61 -1.12 -6.21
N GLY A 52 -5.71 -0.48 -5.85
CA GLY A 52 -7.03 -0.97 -6.21
C GLY A 52 -8.10 0.12 -6.13
N ARG A 53 -9.26 -0.18 -6.70
CA ARG A 53 -10.46 0.65 -6.59
C ARG A 53 -11.16 0.39 -5.27
N LEU A 54 -11.52 1.45 -4.57
CA LEU A 54 -12.30 1.33 -3.34
C LEU A 54 -13.70 0.77 -3.63
N GLU A 55 -14.04 -0.33 -2.98
CA GLU A 55 -15.35 -0.98 -3.09
C GLU A 55 -16.23 -0.66 -1.88
N LYS A 56 -15.70 -0.88 -0.66
CA LYS A 56 -16.46 -0.77 0.59
C LYS A 56 -15.58 -0.28 1.72
N ILE A 57 -16.16 0.56 2.58
CA ILE A 57 -15.56 0.96 3.86
C ILE A 57 -16.41 0.36 4.97
N HIS A 58 -15.77 -0.26 5.96
CA HIS A 58 -16.44 -0.80 7.13
C HIS A 58 -16.93 0.35 8.04
N PRO A 59 -18.10 0.24 8.71
CA PRO A 59 -18.65 1.32 9.54
C PRO A 59 -17.73 1.83 10.66
N THR A 60 -16.75 1.02 11.08
CA THR A 60 -15.74 1.43 12.07
C THR A 60 -14.65 2.34 11.51
N GLY A 61 -14.58 2.51 10.19
CA GLY A 61 -13.52 3.24 9.49
C GLY A 61 -12.14 2.57 9.54
N LYS A 62 -12.01 1.41 10.21
CA LYS A 62 -10.72 0.71 10.40
C LYS A 62 -10.42 -0.35 9.35
N ILE A 63 -11.39 -0.67 8.50
CA ILE A 63 -11.25 -1.69 7.47
C ILE A 63 -11.89 -1.15 6.20
N PHE A 64 -11.21 -1.32 5.07
CA PHE A 64 -11.79 -1.06 3.77
C PHE A 64 -11.34 -2.12 2.76
N ILE A 65 -12.14 -2.28 1.71
CA ILE A 65 -11.96 -3.30 0.68
C ILE A 65 -11.61 -2.61 -0.63
N LEU A 66 -10.51 -3.05 -1.23
CA LEU A 66 -10.07 -2.61 -2.55
C LEU A 66 -10.24 -3.76 -3.55
N SER A 67 -10.66 -3.45 -4.77
CA SER A 67 -10.68 -4.36 -5.91
C SER A 67 -9.47 -4.11 -6.81
N ASP A 68 -8.75 -5.15 -7.19
CA ASP A 68 -7.63 -5.06 -8.14
C ASP A 68 -8.11 -5.01 -9.61
N GLY A 69 -7.17 -4.94 -10.56
CA GLY A 69 -7.48 -4.88 -11.99
C GLY A 69 -8.09 -6.17 -12.57
N GLU A 70 -8.18 -7.25 -11.80
CA GLU A 70 -8.85 -8.50 -12.19
C GLU A 70 -10.22 -8.66 -11.52
N GLY A 71 -10.67 -7.65 -10.76
CA GLY A 71 -11.91 -7.71 -9.98
C GLY A 71 -11.80 -8.55 -8.72
N LYS A 72 -10.59 -8.92 -8.29
CA LYS A 72 -10.37 -9.64 -7.03
C LYS A 72 -10.18 -8.64 -5.90
N THR A 73 -10.72 -8.97 -4.74
CA THR A 73 -10.74 -8.05 -3.60
C THR A 73 -9.60 -8.32 -2.62
N GLY A 74 -8.92 -7.25 -2.18
CA GLY A 74 -8.01 -7.24 -1.04
C GLY A 74 -8.64 -6.52 0.15
N THR A 75 -8.49 -7.07 1.36
CA THR A 75 -8.92 -6.43 2.60
C THR A 75 -7.77 -5.64 3.22
N ILE A 76 -8.03 -4.37 3.52
CA ILE A 76 -7.07 -3.45 4.12
C ILE A 76 -7.51 -3.14 5.55
N GLU A 77 -6.61 -3.30 6.50
CA GLU A 77 -6.79 -3.03 7.92
C GLU A 77 -5.97 -1.79 8.31
N LEU A 78 -6.58 -0.85 9.02
CA LEU A 78 -5.96 0.35 9.55
C LEU A 78 -5.82 0.25 11.07
N MET A 79 -4.75 0.83 11.61
CA MET A 79 -4.58 0.95 13.06
C MET A 79 -5.60 1.93 13.67
N GLU A 80 -5.84 3.04 12.97
CA GLU A 80 -6.76 4.10 13.36
C GLU A 80 -7.88 4.22 12.31
N PRO A 81 -9.10 4.65 12.70
CA PRO A 81 -10.18 4.87 11.75
C PRO A 81 -9.80 5.92 10.70
N LEU A 82 -10.35 5.78 9.49
CA LEU A 82 -10.28 6.84 8.47
C LEU A 82 -10.88 8.14 9.01
N GLU A 83 -10.13 9.23 8.90
CA GLU A 83 -10.60 10.58 9.24
C GLU A 83 -11.35 11.24 8.07
N GLU A 84 -11.06 10.80 6.85
CA GLU A 84 -11.61 11.33 5.61
C GLU A 84 -12.23 10.22 4.75
N GLU A 85 -13.25 10.59 3.97
CA GLU A 85 -13.84 9.68 2.99
C GLU A 85 -12.89 9.52 1.80
N ILE A 86 -12.33 8.32 1.66
CA ILE A 86 -11.56 7.94 0.48
C ILE A 86 -12.50 7.43 -0.62
N SER A 87 -12.11 7.59 -1.90
CA SER A 87 -12.87 7.09 -3.04
C SER A 87 -11.98 6.85 -4.27
N GLY A 88 -12.51 6.17 -5.30
CA GLY A 88 -11.77 5.93 -6.54
C GLY A 88 -10.60 4.95 -6.36
N ILE A 89 -9.49 5.21 -7.04
CA ILE A 89 -8.27 4.39 -6.94
C ILE A 89 -7.41 4.82 -5.75
N VAL A 90 -6.99 3.84 -4.95
CA VAL A 90 -6.15 4.03 -3.77
C VAL A 90 -4.92 3.13 -3.86
N GLU A 91 -3.74 3.72 -3.67
CA GLU A 91 -2.49 3.01 -3.43
C GLU A 91 -2.30 2.84 -1.92
N VAL A 92 -2.16 1.59 -1.47
CA VAL A 92 -1.95 1.22 -0.07
C VAL A 92 -0.56 0.62 0.08
N ILE A 93 0.20 1.16 1.01
CA ILE A 93 1.46 0.61 1.47
C ILE A 93 1.22 -0.02 2.83
N GLY A 94 1.72 -1.23 3.02
CA GLY A 94 1.55 -1.95 4.28
C GLY A 94 2.29 -3.27 4.33
N LYS A 95 2.03 -4.04 5.38
CA LYS A 95 2.56 -5.39 5.56
C LYS A 95 1.43 -6.40 5.45
N VAL A 96 1.64 -7.50 4.73
CA VAL A 96 0.62 -8.55 4.64
C VAL A 96 0.56 -9.31 5.97
N THR A 97 -0.64 -9.48 6.53
CA THR A 97 -0.90 -10.23 7.75
C THR A 97 -1.00 -11.73 7.47
N PRO A 98 -0.93 -12.60 8.49
CA PRO A 98 -1.15 -14.04 8.34
C PRO A 98 -2.53 -14.44 7.79
N LYS A 99 -3.50 -13.51 7.77
CA LYS A 99 -4.84 -13.72 7.21
C LYS A 99 -4.94 -13.33 5.72
N ALA A 100 -3.81 -13.06 5.07
CA ALA A 100 -3.76 -12.50 3.71
C ALA A 100 -4.52 -11.17 3.57
N THR A 101 -4.55 -10.37 4.64
CA THR A 101 -5.00 -8.97 4.62
C THR A 101 -3.79 -8.04 4.66
N ILE A 102 -3.95 -6.76 4.35
CA ILE A 102 -2.85 -5.78 4.43
C ILE A 102 -3.05 -4.90 5.65
N MET A 103 -2.12 -4.96 6.60
CA MET A 103 -2.02 -3.95 7.66
C MET A 103 -1.44 -2.68 7.04
N CYS A 104 -2.31 -1.70 6.80
CA CYS A 104 -1.98 -0.45 6.15
C CYS A 104 -1.08 0.41 7.06
N THR A 105 -0.04 0.90 6.41
CA THR A 105 0.92 1.85 6.92
C THR A 105 0.57 3.24 6.40
N SER A 106 0.51 3.39 5.08
CA SER A 106 0.07 4.63 4.45
C SER A 106 -0.80 4.32 3.26
N TYR A 107 -1.64 5.27 2.88
CA TYR A 107 -2.40 5.20 1.65
C TYR A 107 -2.35 6.53 0.93
N ILE A 108 -2.48 6.49 -0.40
CA ILE A 108 -2.54 7.66 -1.28
C ILE A 108 -3.70 7.45 -2.24
N GLN A 109 -4.59 8.42 -2.32
CA GLN A 109 -5.66 8.42 -3.32
C GLN A 109 -5.13 9.00 -4.63
N PHE A 110 -5.37 8.30 -5.74
CA PHE A 110 -4.99 8.78 -7.07
C PHE A 110 -6.01 9.80 -7.56
N LYS A 111 -5.51 10.91 -8.13
CA LYS A 111 -6.37 11.93 -8.76
C LYS A 111 -6.82 11.45 -10.12
N GLU A 112 -8.13 11.26 -10.29
CA GLU A 112 -8.73 10.83 -11.56
C GLU A 112 -9.36 12.01 -12.36
N ASP A 113 -9.12 13.26 -11.94
CA ASP A 113 -9.81 14.47 -12.46
C ASP A 113 -9.59 14.72 -13.96
N ASN A 114 -8.37 14.48 -14.45
CA ASN A 114 -7.98 14.75 -15.84
C ASN A 114 -7.93 13.50 -16.70
N HIS A 115 -7.53 12.36 -16.11
CA HIS A 115 -7.36 11.10 -16.83
C HIS A 115 -7.81 9.95 -15.91
N PRO A 116 -8.75 9.09 -16.37
CA PRO A 116 -9.14 7.92 -15.59
C PRO A 116 -7.96 6.97 -15.46
N PHE A 117 -7.80 6.36 -14.29
CA PHE A 117 -6.71 5.41 -14.07
C PHE A 117 -7.10 4.02 -14.57
N ASP A 118 -6.34 3.51 -15.55
CA ASP A 118 -6.55 2.16 -16.08
C ASP A 118 -5.93 1.11 -15.15
N LEU A 119 -6.77 0.60 -14.25
CA LEU A 119 -6.38 -0.45 -13.30
C LEU A 119 -6.08 -1.79 -13.97
N GLY A 120 -6.69 -2.07 -15.13
CA GLY A 120 -6.44 -3.27 -15.91
C GLY A 120 -5.02 -3.24 -16.50
N LEU A 121 -4.64 -2.13 -17.12
CA LEU A 121 -3.28 -1.91 -17.61
C LEU A 121 -2.25 -1.96 -16.47
N TYR A 122 -2.58 -1.36 -15.31
CA TYR A 122 -1.72 -1.45 -14.13
C TYR A 122 -1.50 -2.90 -13.67
N ASN A 123 -2.55 -3.74 -13.69
CA ASN A 123 -2.42 -5.14 -13.31
C ASN A 123 -1.49 -5.92 -14.26
N GLU A 124 -1.54 -5.65 -15.57
CA GLU A 124 -0.59 -6.24 -16.51
C GLU A 124 0.85 -5.78 -16.23
N ALA A 125 1.05 -4.51 -15.88
CA ALA A 125 2.36 -4.03 -15.44
C ALA A 125 2.86 -4.74 -14.18
N VAL A 126 1.98 -5.00 -13.19
CA VAL A 126 2.33 -5.79 -12.00
C VAL A 126 2.74 -7.21 -12.39
N LYS A 127 2.04 -7.88 -13.31
CA LYS A 127 2.46 -9.21 -13.78
C LYS A 127 3.86 -9.18 -14.38
N ILE A 128 4.14 -8.20 -15.24
CA ILE A 128 5.45 -8.03 -15.89
C ILE A 128 6.57 -7.81 -14.87
N THR A 129 6.34 -7.05 -13.79
CA THR A 129 7.39 -6.85 -12.77
C THR A 129 7.76 -8.14 -12.02
N HIS A 130 6.81 -9.05 -11.85
CA HIS A 130 7.07 -10.38 -11.26
C HIS A 130 7.59 -11.40 -12.27
N GLU A 131 7.24 -11.26 -13.55
CA GLU A 131 7.75 -12.11 -14.63
C GLU A 131 9.23 -11.80 -14.95
N PHE A 132 9.63 -10.54 -14.83
CA PHE A 132 10.99 -10.07 -15.14
C PHE A 132 11.68 -9.33 -13.98
N PRO A 133 11.91 -10.00 -12.83
CA PRO A 133 12.50 -9.37 -11.65
C PRO A 133 13.93 -8.83 -11.88
N GLN A 134 14.65 -9.34 -12.88
CA GLN A 134 15.98 -8.85 -13.27
C GLN A 134 15.96 -7.42 -13.83
N PHE A 135 14.84 -6.98 -14.41
CA PHE A 135 14.67 -5.63 -14.93
C PHE A 135 13.91 -4.72 -13.95
N TYR A 136 13.29 -5.31 -12.92
CA TYR A 136 12.58 -4.60 -11.86
C TYR A 136 12.97 -5.15 -10.48
N PRO A 137 14.24 -4.98 -10.05
CA PRO A 137 14.71 -5.50 -8.78
C PRO A 137 13.99 -4.82 -7.62
N VAL A 138 13.40 -5.62 -6.74
CA VAL A 138 12.78 -5.10 -5.51
C VAL A 138 13.86 -4.99 -4.44
N GLY A 139 14.46 -3.80 -4.35
CA GLY A 139 15.50 -3.48 -3.37
C GLY A 139 16.90 -3.54 -3.93
N ILE A 140 17.87 -3.29 -3.05
CA ILE A 140 19.29 -3.38 -3.40
C ILE A 140 19.65 -4.86 -3.39
N VAL A 141 19.97 -5.42 -4.57
CA VAL A 141 20.56 -6.76 -4.66
C VAL A 141 21.93 -6.67 -3.99
N GLN A 142 22.09 -7.23 -2.80
CA GLN A 142 23.42 -7.42 -2.22
C GLN A 142 24.17 -8.39 -3.14
N HIS A 143 25.05 -7.84 -3.99
CA HIS A 143 26.12 -8.62 -4.59
C HIS A 143 27.17 -8.79 -3.50
N ASP A 144 27.30 -10.01 -2.99
CA ASP A 144 28.46 -10.45 -2.19
C ASP A 144 29.75 -10.41 -3.03
#